data_AF-A0A951EPZ7-F1
#
_entry.id   AF-A0A951EPZ7-F1
#
_cell.length_a   1.000
_cell.length_b   1.000
_cell.length_c   1.000
_cell.angle_alpha   90.00
_cell.angle_beta   90.00
_cell.angle_gamma   90.00
#
_symmetry.space_group_name_H-M   'P 1'
#
loop_
_entity.id
_entity.type
_entity.pdbx_description
1 polymer ?
#
loop_
_entity_poly.entity_id
_entity_poly.type
_entity_poly.pdbx_seq_one_letter_code
_entity_poly.pdbx_strand_id
1 'polypeptide(L)'
;MSTSTLTDPLSPELRTILRALKLGKMLDTLPERITLAKQQHLPHAEFLELVLADEVTRREHTSAALRARAAGLDPRMRLESWDTTATVRYDQQL
;
A
#
# COMPACT_ATOMS: atom_id res chain seq x y z
N MET A 1 10.81 -8.01 35.67
CA MET A 1 10.75 -8.22 34.21
C MET A 1 9.27 -8.31 33.84
N SER A 2 8.66 -7.20 33.44
CA SER A 2 7.23 -7.18 33.09
C SER A 2 7.09 -7.44 31.60
N THR A 3 6.46 -8.55 31.25
CA THR A 3 6.12 -8.93 29.89
C THR A 3 4.99 -8.03 29.38
N SER A 4 5.31 -7.15 28.43
CA SER A 4 4.35 -6.28 27.76
C SER A 4 3.42 -7.14 26.90
N THR A 5 2.18 -7.36 27.36
CA THR A 5 1.13 -7.89 26.51
C THR A 5 0.90 -6.89 25.38
N LEU A 6 1.16 -7.28 24.13
CA LEU A 6 0.79 -6.47 22.95
C LEU A 6 -0.73 -6.35 22.93
N THR A 7 -1.26 -5.29 23.53
CA THR A 7 -2.65 -4.90 23.36
C THR A 7 -2.84 -4.56 21.91
N ASP A 8 -3.59 -5.39 21.21
CA ASP A 8 -4.08 -5.13 19.86
C ASP A 8 -4.74 -3.75 19.83
N PRO A 9 -4.17 -2.76 19.10
CA PRO A 9 -4.67 -1.39 19.13
C PRO A 9 -6.03 -1.26 18.42
N LEU A 10 -6.53 -2.33 17.79
CA LEU A 10 -7.74 -2.33 17.00
C LEU A 10 -8.89 -2.99 17.77
N SER A 11 -9.91 -2.20 18.09
CA SER A 11 -11.15 -2.75 18.65
C SER A 11 -11.87 -3.67 17.64
N PRO A 12 -12.63 -4.67 18.10
CA PRO A 12 -13.46 -5.49 17.22
C PRO A 12 -14.44 -4.66 16.38
N GLU A 13 -14.99 -3.59 16.96
CA GLU A 13 -15.90 -2.67 16.27
C GLU A 13 -15.21 -1.95 15.11
N LEU A 14 -13.99 -1.45 15.31
CA LEU A 14 -13.21 -0.81 14.25
C LEU A 14 -12.95 -1.78 13.10
N ARG A 15 -12.69 -3.06 13.40
CA ARG A 15 -12.51 -4.09 12.36
C ARG A 15 -13.78 -4.29 11.54
N THR A 16 -14.94 -4.33 12.19
CA THR A 16 -16.24 -4.46 11.53
C THR A 16 -16.51 -3.27 10.62
N ILE A 17 -16.28 -2.04 11.11
CA ILE A 17 -16.43 -0.80 10.33
C ILE A 17 -15.50 -0.80 9.11
N LEU A 18 -14.22 -1.12 9.29
CA LEU A 18 -13.25 -1.17 8.18
C LEU A 18 -13.65 -2.20 7.12
N ARG A 19 -14.17 -3.36 7.52
CA ARG A 19 -14.68 -4.36 6.57
C ARG A 19 -15.91 -3.86 5.81
N ALA A 20 -16.86 -3.23 6.49
CA ALA A 20 -18.05 -2.66 5.86
C ALA A 20 -17.69 -1.59 4.81
N LEU A 21 -16.65 -0.80 5.07
CA LEU A 21 -16.13 0.22 4.15
C LEU A 21 -15.18 -0.34 3.06
N LYS A 22 -15.00 -1.66 2.96
CA LYS A 22 -14.03 -2.31 2.05
C LYS A 22 -12.58 -1.87 2.28
N LEU A 23 -12.25 -1.51 3.51
CA LEU A 23 -10.91 -1.16 4.01
C LEU A 23 -10.25 -2.32 4.78
N GLY A 24 -10.72 -3.55 4.58
CA GLY A 24 -10.26 -4.73 5.33
C GLY A 24 -8.76 -5.03 5.16
N LYS A 25 -8.13 -4.55 4.09
CA LYS A 25 -6.68 -4.69 3.86
C LYS A 25 -5.84 -3.65 4.63
N MET A 26 -6.44 -2.58 5.15
CA MET A 26 -5.75 -1.66 6.06
C MET A 26 -5.44 -2.30 7.40
N LEU A 27 -6.15 -3.38 7.78
CA LEU A 27 -5.96 -4.06 9.07
C LEU A 27 -4.51 -4.56 9.27
N ASP A 28 -3.82 -4.87 8.18
CA ASP A 28 -2.47 -5.43 8.21
C ASP A 28 -1.42 -4.35 8.58
N THR A 29 -1.65 -3.08 8.22
CA THR A 29 -0.68 -1.98 8.42
C THR A 29 -1.12 -0.95 9.48
N LEU A 30 -2.41 -0.89 9.79
CA LEU A 30 -2.98 0.09 10.70
C LEU A 30 -2.38 0.07 12.12
N PRO A 31 -2.04 -1.09 12.74
CA PRO A 31 -1.39 -1.10 14.06
C PRO A 31 -0.05 -0.36 14.11
N GLU A 32 0.75 -0.50 13.05
CA GLU A 32 2.02 0.20 12.91
C GLU A 32 1.79 1.70 12.71
N ARG A 33 0.83 2.08 11.87
CA ARG A 33 0.46 3.50 11.64
C ARG A 33 -0.07 4.18 12.89
N ILE A 34 -0.85 3.48 13.73
CA ILE A 34 -1.30 4.00 15.03
C ILE A 34 -0.11 4.25 15.96
N THR A 35 0.87 3.34 15.97
CA THR A 35 2.08 3.50 16.78
C THR A 35 2.91 4.68 16.31
N LEU A 36 3.09 4.83 15.00
CA LEU A 36 3.77 5.97 14.39
C LEU A 36 3.09 7.30 14.73
N ALA A 37 1.76 7.37 14.60
CA ALA A 37 0.99 8.56 14.90
C ALA A 37 1.13 8.99 16.36
N LYS A 38 1.18 8.03 17.29
CA LYS A 38 1.45 8.29 18.71
C LYS A 38 2.87 8.83 18.95
N GLN A 39 3.87 8.23 18.30
CA GLN A 39 5.27 8.65 18.44
C GLN A 39 5.50 10.06 17.87
N GLN A 40 4.89 10.36 16.74
CA GLN A 40 5.04 11.64 16.02
C GLN A 40 4.02 12.70 16.47
N HIS A 41 3.11 12.38 17.39
CA HIS A 41 2.03 13.26 17.84
C HIS A 41 1.21 13.83 16.66
N LEU A 42 0.91 12.98 15.67
CA LEU A 42 0.20 13.40 14.47
C LEU A 42 -1.22 13.90 14.83
N PRO A 43 -1.63 15.09 14.32
CA PRO A 43 -3.02 15.50 14.34
C PRO A 43 -3.93 14.44 13.70
N HIS A 44 -5.17 14.32 14.18
CA HIS A 44 -6.10 13.31 13.67
C HIS A 44 -6.34 13.42 12.15
N ALA A 45 -6.40 14.64 11.62
CA ALA A 45 -6.56 14.87 10.18
C ALA A 45 -5.36 14.30 9.38
N GLU A 46 -4.13 14.58 9.82
CA GLU A 46 -2.91 14.06 9.18
C GLU A 46 -2.81 12.55 9.28
N PHE A 47 -3.19 11.97 10.43
CA PHE A 47 -3.25 10.52 10.57
C PHE A 47 -4.25 9.88 9.59
N LEU A 48 -5.44 10.46 9.45
CA LEU A 48 -6.45 9.99 8.51
C LEU A 48 -5.95 10.12 7.05
N GLU A 49 -5.34 11.25 6.71
CA GLU A 49 -4.74 11.46 5.40
C GLU A 49 -3.67 10.40 5.09
N LEU A 50 -2.74 10.16 6.02
CA LEU A 50 -1.69 9.15 5.90
C LEU A 50 -2.26 7.76 5.61
N VAL A 51 -3.19 7.28 6.43
CA VAL A 51 -3.72 5.91 6.28
C VAL A 51 -4.61 5.76 5.05
N LEU A 52 -5.33 6.80 4.66
CA LEU A 52 -6.16 6.78 3.44
C LEU A 52 -5.31 6.88 2.17
N ALA A 53 -4.22 7.64 2.18
CA ALA A 53 -3.28 7.70 1.07
C ALA A 53 -2.60 6.34 0.82
N ASP A 54 -2.21 5.63 1.89
CA ASP A 54 -1.69 4.26 1.81
C ASP A 54 -2.71 3.30 1.17
N GLU A 55 -3.99 3.40 1.56
CA GLU A 55 -5.08 2.59 0.99
C GLU A 55 -5.28 2.86 -0.50
N VAL A 56 -5.30 4.14 -0.91
CA VAL A 56 -5.43 4.55 -2.31
C VAL A 56 -4.29 3.96 -3.13
N THR A 57 -3.05 4.18 -2.69
CA THR A 57 -1.85 3.67 -3.35
C THR A 57 -1.92 2.16 -3.55
N ARG A 58 -2.33 1.41 -2.51
CA ARG A 58 -2.49 -0.05 -2.61
C ARG A 58 -3.55 -0.46 -3.63
N ARG A 59 -4.70 0.22 -3.67
CA ARG A 59 -5.76 -0.05 -4.66
C ARG A 59 -5.29 0.24 -6.07
N GLU A 60 -4.55 1.32 -6.28
CA GLU A 60 -3.97 1.68 -7.58
C GLU A 60 -2.99 0.61 -8.06
N HIS A 61 -2.07 0.16 -7.20
CA HIS A 61 -1.17 -0.95 -7.53
C HIS A 61 -1.91 -2.22 -7.90
N THR A 62 -2.95 -2.57 -7.13
CA THR A 62 -3.77 -3.77 -7.41
C THR A 62 -4.51 -3.65 -8.75
N SER A 63 -5.09 -2.48 -9.03
CA SER A 63 -5.77 -2.19 -10.30
C SER A 63 -4.79 -2.23 -11.48
N ALA A 64 -3.61 -1.65 -11.34
CA ALA A 64 -2.57 -1.68 -12.35
C ALA A 64 -2.11 -3.11 -12.65
N ALA A 65 -1.86 -3.92 -11.61
CA ALA A 65 -1.49 -5.33 -11.77
C ALA A 65 -2.59 -6.15 -12.47
N LEU A 66 -3.86 -5.92 -12.11
CA LEU A 66 -5.00 -6.58 -12.76
C LEU A 66 -5.10 -6.20 -14.24
N ARG A 67 -4.96 -4.91 -14.57
CA ARG A 67 -4.98 -4.41 -15.96
C ARG A 67 -3.83 -4.98 -16.78
N ALA A 68 -2.62 -5.02 -16.24
CA ALA A 68 -1.46 -5.61 -16.90
C ALA A 68 -1.69 -7.10 -17.21
N ARG A 69 -2.23 -7.85 -16.24
CA ARG A 69 -2.58 -9.27 -16.44
C ARG A 69 -3.66 -9.45 -17.50
N ALA A 70 -4.71 -8.63 -17.48
CA ALA A 70 -5.80 -8.68 -18.45
C ALA A 70 -5.32 -8.35 -19.88
N ALA A 71 -4.31 -7.48 -20.01
CA ALA A 71 -3.67 -7.14 -21.27
C ALA A 71 -2.59 -8.14 -21.74
N GLY A 72 -2.30 -9.19 -20.94
CA GLY A 72 -1.28 -10.19 -21.28
C GLY A 72 0.16 -9.66 -21.23
N LEU A 73 0.41 -8.55 -20.51
CA LEU A 73 1.76 -8.00 -20.36
C LEU A 73 2.64 -8.98 -19.58
N ASP A 74 3.87 -9.22 -20.07
CA ASP A 74 4.84 -10.05 -19.36
C ASP A 74 5.22 -9.32 -18.04
N PRO A 75 4.99 -9.93 -16.86
CA PRO A 75 5.35 -9.33 -15.57
C PRO A 75 6.83 -9.01 -15.41
N ARG A 76 7.70 -9.59 -16.27
CA ARG A 76 9.15 -9.33 -16.32
C ARG A 76 9.52 -8.11 -17.16
N MET A 77 8.58 -7.51 -17.89
CA MET A 77 8.81 -6.25 -18.62
C MET A 77 8.55 -5.07 -17.68
N ARG A 78 9.47 -4.83 -16.76
CA ARG A 78 9.45 -3.67 -15.86
C ARG A 78 10.69 -2.82 -16.07
N LEU A 79 10.66 -1.58 -15.56
CA LEU A 79 11.80 -0.68 -15.66
C LEU A 79 13.02 -1.22 -14.91
N GLU A 80 12.82 -1.94 -13.79
CA GLU A 80 13.92 -2.49 -12.99
C GLU A 80 14.63 -3.67 -13.69
N SER A 81 13.95 -4.32 -14.63
CA SER A 81 14.50 -5.40 -15.46
C SER A 81 14.94 -4.89 -16.84
N TRP A 82 15.00 -3.58 -17.03
CA TRP A 82 15.52 -2.99 -18.25
C TRP A 82 17.00 -3.31 -18.42
N ASP A 83 17.34 -3.99 -19.51
CA ASP A 83 18.72 -4.24 -19.90
C ASP A 83 19.25 -3.05 -20.72
N THR A 84 20.09 -2.22 -20.09
CA THR A 84 20.75 -1.09 -20.77
C THR A 84 21.78 -1.50 -21.82
N THR A 85 22.18 -2.78 -21.84
CA THR A 85 23.11 -3.34 -22.83
C THR A 85 22.40 -3.98 -24.03
N ALA A 86 21.07 -4.06 -23.98
CA ALA A 86 20.28 -4.55 -25.10
C ALA A 86 20.56 -3.72 -26.35
N THR A 87 20.84 -4.38 -27.47
CA THR A 87 21.13 -3.75 -28.77
C THR A 87 19.84 -3.24 -29.42
N VAL A 88 19.13 -2.33 -28.74
CA VAL A 88 17.90 -1.72 -29.23
C VAL A 88 18.25 -0.32 -29.74
N ARG A 89 18.12 -0.10 -31.05
CA ARG A 89 18.32 1.21 -31.67
C ARG A 89 16.97 1.94 -31.69
N TYR A 90 16.85 3.01 -30.90
CA TYR A 90 15.70 3.90 -30.96
C TYR A 90 15.77 4.72 -32.26
N ASP A 91 14.80 4.56 -33.15
CA ASP A 91 14.73 5.31 -34.40
C ASP A 91 14.08 6.68 -34.13
N GLN A 92 14.86 7.75 -34.30
CA GLN A 92 14.47 9.12 -33.95
C GLN A 92 13.84 9.89 -35.12
N GLN A 93 13.57 9.24 -36.27
CA GLN A 93 12.98 9.90 -37.42
C GLN A 93 11.46 9.80 -37.41
N LEU A 94 10.77 10.76 -36.78
CA LEU A 94 9.36 11.10 -37.00
C LEU A 94 9.08 12.55 -36.60
#